data_AF-A0A935S2U8-F1
#
_entry.id   AF-A0A935S2U8-F1
#
_cell.length_a   1.000
_cell.length_b   1.000
_cell.length_c   1.000
_cell.angle_alpha   90.00
_cell.angle_beta   90.00
_cell.angle_gamma   90.00
#
_symmetry.space_group_name_H-M   'P 1'
#
loop_
_entity.id
_entity.type
_entity.pdbx_description
1 polymer ?
#
loop_
_entity_poly.entity_id
_entity_poly.type
_entity_poly.pdbx_seq_one_letter_code
_entity_poly.pdbx_strand_id
1 'polypeptide(L)'
;MKNIKNLTFVLVLIFNVSLLFGQQMTWLPSRYLKNGCNDESNCVKKIVCYKLQYTPSTTGIVTSYTTGFLADCTKGGTAVLTNKSCVMDDNSKIVDGCSGFNKILLNCSGNTGKLYVEKDQPVILHQVCFQLEKYEHIAIEEDPVSQLTLSIDNEQKQFTTEIVSLAQNKIMNKYEWCGLIQPHLLLEAEKEKEKSIGLKWKPALETGVGYYQIERTKDDSFFSVIANISDQTYNQNTQEYVFMDEGLEYGQYQYQITYHSGEESKNSNISEVELTDPSFNVKIYPNPTYDYLSLNINAKDKTAFIKISDAESKVILKKEIKTNVDFKINVTSLVAGMYIISVQTGDKLFNKKFIKIN
;
A
#
# COMPACT_ATOMS: atom_id res chain seq x y z
N MET A 1 -26.04 57.12 -12.52
CA MET A 1 -25.33 56.20 -11.60
C MET A 1 -25.67 54.76 -12.00
N LYS A 2 -24.77 54.10 -12.75
CA LYS A 2 -24.89 52.68 -13.12
C LYS A 2 -23.71 51.95 -12.47
N ASN A 3 -24.01 51.05 -11.52
CA ASN A 3 -23.02 50.23 -10.83
C ASN A 3 -22.60 49.05 -11.72
N ILE A 4 -21.32 49.03 -12.10
CA ILE A 4 -20.66 47.90 -12.74
C ILE A 4 -20.16 46.98 -11.62
N LYS A 5 -20.69 45.76 -11.54
CA LYS A 5 -20.14 44.69 -10.68
C LYS A 5 -18.97 44.05 -11.44
N ASN A 6 -17.76 44.22 -10.91
CA ASN A 6 -16.58 43.47 -11.35
C ASN A 6 -16.74 42.00 -10.96
N LEU A 7 -16.80 41.13 -11.97
CA LEU A 7 -16.78 39.68 -11.83
C LEU A 7 -15.31 39.23 -11.96
N THR A 8 -14.66 38.97 -10.83
CA THR A 8 -13.29 38.42 -10.79
C THR A 8 -13.35 36.94 -11.14
N PHE A 9 -12.95 36.59 -12.36
CA PHE A 9 -12.70 35.21 -12.76
C PHE A 9 -11.40 34.73 -12.11
N VAL A 10 -11.49 33.82 -11.14
CA VAL A 10 -10.33 33.12 -10.59
C VAL A 10 -9.97 32.02 -11.59
N LEU A 11 -8.91 32.25 -12.37
CA LEU A 11 -8.31 31.26 -13.25
C LEU A 11 -7.58 30.23 -12.37
N VAL A 12 -8.21 29.06 -12.14
CA VAL A 12 -7.56 27.94 -11.48
C VAL A 12 -6.62 27.30 -12.50
N LEU A 13 -5.33 27.63 -12.40
CA LEU A 13 -4.24 26.93 -13.10
C LEU A 13 -4.13 25.52 -12.51
N ILE A 14 -4.71 24.55 -13.22
CA ILE A 14 -4.46 23.12 -12.96
C ILE A 14 -3.01 22.86 -13.39
N PHE A 15 -2.09 22.84 -12.41
CA PHE A 15 -0.78 22.25 -12.61
C PHE A 15 -0.99 20.74 -12.75
N ASN A 16 -1.06 20.26 -13.99
CA ASN A 16 -0.71 18.87 -14.28
C ASN A 16 0.78 18.74 -13.95
N VAL A 17 1.10 18.31 -12.73
CA VAL A 17 2.42 17.78 -12.43
C VAL A 17 2.47 16.42 -13.11
N SER A 18 2.81 16.42 -14.40
CA SER A 18 3.42 15.24 -15.01
C SER A 18 4.66 14.93 -14.16
N LEU A 19 4.58 13.90 -13.32
CA LEU A 19 5.77 13.31 -12.73
C LEU A 19 6.62 12.87 -13.91
N LEU A 20 7.63 13.67 -14.24
CA LEU A 20 8.72 13.24 -15.09
C LEU A 20 9.40 12.12 -14.30
N PHE A 21 9.14 10.87 -14.66
CA PHE A 21 10.02 9.78 -14.25
C PHE A 21 11.38 10.11 -14.85
N GLY A 22 12.28 10.65 -14.01
CA GLY A 22 13.64 10.92 -14.43
C GLY A 22 14.30 9.61 -14.87
N GLN A 23 15.23 9.70 -15.82
CA GLN A 23 16.09 8.59 -16.22
C GLN A 23 16.82 8.08 -14.99
N GLN A 24 16.47 6.88 -14.54
CA GLN A 24 17.06 6.29 -13.35
C GLN A 24 17.33 4.80 -13.51
N MET A 25 18.37 4.36 -12.81
CA MET A 25 18.61 2.96 -12.50
C MET A 25 18.24 2.69 -11.05
N THR A 26 17.81 1.48 -10.76
CA THR A 26 17.42 1.08 -9.40
C THR A 26 17.81 -0.36 -9.14
N TRP A 27 18.41 -0.61 -7.98
CA TRP A 27 18.67 -1.95 -7.49
C TRP A 27 17.41 -2.50 -6.83
N LEU A 28 16.87 -3.58 -7.38
CA LEU A 28 15.70 -4.28 -6.86
C LEU A 28 16.05 -5.70 -6.47
N PRO A 29 15.51 -6.28 -5.38
CA PRO A 29 15.83 -7.64 -5.01
C PRO A 29 15.43 -8.61 -6.14
N SER A 30 16.32 -9.54 -6.47
CA SER A 30 16.20 -10.37 -7.67
C SER A 30 14.98 -11.30 -7.66
N ARG A 31 14.70 -11.91 -6.50
CA ARG A 31 13.57 -12.82 -6.25
C ARG A 31 12.21 -12.26 -6.62
N TYR A 32 12.13 -10.94 -6.66
CA TYR A 32 10.92 -10.18 -6.87
C TYR A 32 10.66 -9.85 -8.34
N LEU A 33 11.65 -10.04 -9.20
CA LEU A 33 11.57 -9.68 -10.61
C LEU A 33 11.52 -10.95 -11.46
N LYS A 34 10.38 -11.16 -12.12
CA LYS A 34 10.18 -12.29 -13.07
C LYS A 34 10.90 -12.06 -14.41
N ASN A 35 11.21 -10.81 -14.75
CA ASN A 35 11.88 -10.45 -16.01
C ASN A 35 13.42 -10.53 -15.88
N GLY A 36 14.10 -10.76 -17.01
CA GLY A 36 15.55 -10.87 -17.10
C GLY A 36 16.08 -12.27 -16.76
N CYS A 37 17.27 -12.31 -16.16
CA CYS A 37 17.94 -13.54 -15.71
C CYS A 37 17.22 -14.20 -14.51
N ASN A 38 17.53 -15.48 -14.24
CA ASN A 38 16.95 -16.21 -13.12
C ASN A 38 17.47 -15.70 -11.77
N ASP A 39 16.60 -15.74 -10.74
CA ASP A 39 17.02 -15.44 -9.37
C ASP A 39 17.96 -16.51 -8.82
N GLU A 40 19.17 -16.08 -8.44
CA GLU A 40 20.19 -16.93 -7.82
C GLU A 40 20.20 -16.81 -6.29
N SER A 41 19.27 -16.06 -5.67
CA SER A 41 19.22 -15.85 -4.22
C SER A 41 19.00 -17.16 -3.46
N ASN A 42 19.73 -17.35 -2.36
CA ASN A 42 19.65 -18.55 -1.53
C ASN A 42 19.75 -18.22 -0.03
N CYS A 43 18.61 -18.32 0.66
CA CYS A 43 18.50 -18.01 2.08
C CYS A 43 19.35 -18.88 3.00
N VAL A 44 19.43 -20.20 2.73
CA VAL A 44 20.22 -21.13 3.54
C VAL A 44 21.70 -20.77 3.48
N LYS A 45 22.16 -20.35 2.29
CA LYS A 45 23.53 -19.92 2.05
C LYS A 45 23.76 -18.42 2.32
N LYS A 46 22.72 -17.70 2.80
CA LYS A 46 22.76 -16.25 3.04
C LYS A 46 23.15 -15.43 1.81
N ILE A 47 22.75 -15.91 0.63
CA ILE A 47 22.96 -15.25 -0.65
C ILE A 47 21.73 -14.42 -0.99
N VAL A 48 21.92 -13.13 -1.17
CA VAL A 48 20.92 -12.22 -1.75
C VAL A 48 21.40 -11.78 -3.11
N CYS A 49 20.52 -11.82 -4.11
CA CYS A 49 20.76 -11.20 -5.39
C CYS A 49 19.90 -9.96 -5.56
N TYR A 50 20.46 -8.94 -6.21
CA TYR A 50 19.75 -7.76 -6.69
C TYR A 50 19.92 -7.65 -8.19
N LYS A 51 18.86 -7.20 -8.86
CA LYS A 51 18.86 -6.88 -10.27
C LYS A 51 18.88 -5.38 -10.47
N LEU A 52 19.65 -4.93 -11.44
CA LEU A 52 19.71 -3.54 -11.86
C LEU A 52 18.62 -3.29 -12.90
N GLN A 53 17.58 -2.57 -12.49
CA GLN A 53 16.52 -2.09 -13.37
C GLN A 53 16.94 -0.76 -14.00
N TYR A 54 16.63 -0.59 -15.27
CA TYR A 54 16.85 0.63 -16.05
C TYR A 54 15.53 1.07 -16.69
N THR A 55 15.21 2.36 -16.57
CA THR A 55 14.07 2.98 -17.25
C THR A 55 14.60 3.89 -18.37
N PRO A 56 14.36 3.54 -19.65
CA PRO A 56 14.86 4.28 -20.80
C PRO A 56 14.10 5.59 -21.05
N SER A 57 14.79 6.61 -21.53
CA SER A 57 14.12 7.83 -22.03
C SER A 57 13.78 7.81 -23.52
N THR A 58 14.33 6.84 -24.25
CA THR A 58 14.08 6.66 -25.67
C THR A 58 13.75 5.21 -26.02
N THR A 59 12.93 5.02 -27.05
CA THR A 59 12.66 3.70 -27.62
C THR A 59 13.76 3.34 -28.61
N GLY A 60 14.28 2.10 -28.54
CA GLY A 60 15.34 1.65 -29.44
C GLY A 60 15.92 0.29 -29.08
N ILE A 61 17.08 -0.01 -29.64
CA ILE A 61 17.85 -1.22 -29.36
C ILE A 61 19.10 -0.83 -28.58
N VAL A 62 19.17 -1.24 -27.32
CA VAL A 62 20.41 -1.16 -26.55
C VAL A 62 21.41 -2.16 -27.12
N THR A 63 22.61 -1.67 -27.46
CA THR A 63 23.70 -2.47 -28.04
C THR A 63 24.82 -2.76 -27.06
N SER A 64 24.98 -1.90 -26.05
CA SER A 64 25.87 -2.09 -24.92
C SER A 64 25.45 -1.23 -23.73
N TYR A 65 25.84 -1.63 -22.53
CA TYR A 65 25.80 -0.76 -21.36
C TYR A 65 27.07 -0.92 -20.54
N THR A 66 27.51 0.18 -19.93
CA THR A 66 28.62 0.20 -18.98
C THR A 66 28.19 1.00 -17.78
N THR A 67 28.18 0.35 -16.62
CA THR A 67 27.81 0.95 -15.35
C THR A 67 28.87 0.62 -14.32
N GLY A 68 29.17 1.55 -13.42
CA GLY A 68 30.09 1.27 -12.34
C GLY A 68 29.62 1.81 -11.01
N PHE A 69 29.90 1.02 -9.97
CA PHE A 69 29.44 1.26 -8.62
C PHE A 69 30.55 1.01 -7.62
N LEU A 70 30.54 1.78 -6.53
CA LEU A 70 31.33 1.52 -5.34
C LEU A 70 30.43 0.92 -4.27
N ALA A 71 30.77 -0.27 -3.80
CA ALA A 71 30.06 -0.94 -2.71
C ALA A 71 30.95 -1.01 -1.47
N ASP A 72 30.36 -0.84 -0.28
CA ASP A 72 31.09 -1.01 0.97
C ASP A 72 31.51 -2.47 1.19
N CYS A 73 32.68 -2.65 1.81
CA CYS A 73 33.12 -3.97 2.25
C CYS A 73 32.39 -4.41 3.51
N THR A 74 32.33 -5.73 3.72
CA THR A 74 31.78 -6.31 4.95
C THR A 74 32.84 -7.17 5.62
N LYS A 75 33.00 -7.04 6.94
CA LYS A 75 33.92 -7.85 7.74
C LYS A 75 35.37 -7.90 7.20
N GLY A 76 35.83 -6.84 6.55
CA GLY A 76 37.19 -6.72 6.00
C GLY A 76 37.41 -7.37 4.62
N GLY A 77 36.36 -7.83 3.94
CA GLY A 77 36.46 -8.41 2.60
C GLY A 77 35.24 -8.13 1.72
N THR A 78 35.27 -8.66 0.49
CA THR A 78 34.15 -8.54 -0.44
C THR A 78 32.97 -9.42 0.00
N ALA A 79 31.77 -8.83 0.01
CA ALA A 79 30.52 -9.58 0.11
C ALA A 79 30.00 -10.03 -1.26
N VAL A 80 30.57 -9.56 -2.36
CA VAL A 80 30.06 -9.81 -3.71
C VAL A 80 30.48 -11.22 -4.17
N LEU A 81 29.50 -12.04 -4.54
CA LEU A 81 29.68 -13.39 -5.05
C LEU A 81 29.64 -13.47 -6.58
N THR A 82 28.70 -12.76 -7.19
CA THR A 82 28.52 -12.75 -8.65
C THR A 82 28.19 -11.33 -9.11
N ASN A 83 28.62 -11.01 -10.33
CA ASN A 83 28.33 -9.76 -11.03
C ASN A 83 28.18 -10.11 -12.51
N LYS A 84 26.95 -10.24 -13.00
CA LYS A 84 26.65 -10.80 -14.32
C LYS A 84 25.55 -10.07 -15.06
N SER A 85 25.78 -9.86 -16.35
CA SER A 85 24.81 -9.37 -17.32
C SER A 85 23.66 -10.35 -17.50
N CYS A 86 22.45 -9.81 -17.60
CA CYS A 86 21.22 -10.59 -17.80
C CYS A 86 20.69 -10.53 -19.24
N VAL A 87 21.24 -9.65 -20.08
CA VAL A 87 20.67 -9.31 -21.40
C VAL A 87 21.67 -9.36 -22.55
N MET A 88 22.97 -9.41 -22.24
CA MET A 88 24.08 -9.30 -23.19
C MET A 88 25.25 -10.15 -22.73
N ASP A 89 26.22 -10.39 -23.63
CA ASP A 89 27.50 -10.97 -23.28
C ASP A 89 28.16 -10.18 -22.16
N ASP A 90 28.43 -10.88 -21.06
CA ASP A 90 28.92 -10.29 -19.84
C ASP A 90 30.38 -9.86 -19.97
N ASN A 91 30.67 -8.61 -19.62
CA ASN A 91 32.03 -8.06 -19.55
C ASN A 91 32.29 -7.41 -18.19
N SER A 92 31.56 -7.88 -17.18
CA SER A 92 31.63 -7.37 -15.82
C SER A 92 32.94 -7.71 -15.12
N LYS A 93 33.33 -6.84 -14.19
CA LYS A 93 34.52 -7.00 -13.35
C LYS A 93 34.23 -6.59 -11.92
N ILE A 94 34.89 -7.26 -10.99
CA ILE A 94 34.90 -6.91 -9.57
C ILE A 94 36.35 -6.63 -9.20
N VAL A 95 36.60 -5.49 -8.57
CA VAL A 95 37.90 -5.16 -7.99
C VAL A 95 37.75 -5.03 -6.48
N ASP A 96 38.43 -5.90 -5.74
CA ASP A 96 38.45 -5.89 -4.28
C ASP A 96 39.45 -4.83 -3.78
N GLY A 97 38.93 -3.74 -3.23
CA GLY A 97 39.69 -2.68 -2.57
C GLY A 97 39.56 -2.70 -1.04
N CYS A 98 39.07 -3.78 -0.44
CA CYS A 98 38.67 -3.81 0.97
C CYS A 98 39.82 -3.59 1.95
N SER A 99 41.02 -4.07 1.63
CA SER A 99 42.19 -3.95 2.52
C SER A 99 42.76 -2.52 2.60
N GLY A 100 42.40 -1.63 1.68
CA GLY A 100 42.95 -0.26 1.63
C GLY A 100 41.90 0.83 1.70
N PHE A 101 40.83 0.70 0.92
CA PHE A 101 39.82 1.75 0.73
C PHE A 101 38.47 1.41 1.36
N ASN A 102 38.31 0.19 1.90
CA ASN A 102 37.03 -0.32 2.40
C ASN A 102 35.90 -0.23 1.35
N LYS A 103 36.26 -0.36 0.07
CA LYS A 103 35.35 -0.30 -1.08
C LYS A 103 35.61 -1.44 -2.06
N ILE A 104 34.58 -1.83 -2.77
CA ILE A 104 34.60 -2.78 -3.88
C ILE A 104 34.15 -2.01 -5.11
N LEU A 105 34.94 -2.04 -6.18
CA LEU A 105 34.52 -1.47 -7.46
C LEU A 105 33.83 -2.57 -8.28
N LEU A 106 32.57 -2.32 -8.60
CA LEU A 106 31.73 -3.15 -9.45
C LEU A 106 31.59 -2.49 -10.81
N ASN A 107 32.23 -3.05 -11.83
CA ASN A 107 31.92 -2.73 -13.21
C ASN A 107 30.86 -3.74 -13.68
N CYS A 108 29.64 -3.27 -13.88
CA CYS A 108 28.52 -4.07 -14.36
C CYS A 108 28.30 -3.70 -15.84
N SER A 109 28.71 -4.57 -16.77
CA SER A 109 28.66 -4.24 -18.20
C SER A 109 28.25 -5.40 -19.10
N GLY A 110 27.61 -5.04 -20.21
CA GLY A 110 27.31 -5.92 -21.33
C GLY A 110 27.71 -5.24 -22.63
N ASN A 111 28.53 -5.90 -23.44
CA ASN A 111 29.19 -5.28 -24.60
C ASN A 111 28.78 -5.89 -25.95
N THR A 112 28.05 -7.00 -25.97
CA THR A 112 27.58 -7.65 -27.20
C THR A 112 26.20 -8.27 -26.97
N GLY A 113 25.21 -7.77 -27.70
CA GLY A 113 23.83 -8.26 -27.64
C GLY A 113 22.84 -7.21 -28.16
N LYS A 114 21.54 -7.53 -28.10
CA LYS A 114 20.46 -6.62 -28.50
C LYS A 114 19.32 -6.71 -27.51
N LEU A 115 19.05 -5.61 -26.81
CA LEU A 115 17.90 -5.48 -25.93
C LEU A 115 16.98 -4.40 -26.50
N TYR A 116 15.77 -4.80 -26.90
CA TYR A 116 14.75 -3.83 -27.26
C TYR A 116 14.24 -3.14 -26.00
N VAL A 117 14.16 -1.82 -26.03
CA VAL A 117 13.63 -0.99 -24.94
C VAL A 117 12.60 -0.04 -25.50
N GLU A 118 11.52 0.15 -24.75
CA GLU A 118 10.48 1.13 -25.04
C GLU A 118 10.56 2.24 -24.00
N LYS A 119 10.47 3.49 -24.46
CA LYS A 119 10.52 4.67 -23.60
C LYS A 119 9.60 4.51 -22.39
N ASP A 120 10.13 4.87 -21.22
CA ASP A 120 9.48 4.83 -19.92
C ASP A 120 9.06 3.41 -19.44
N GLN A 121 9.40 2.34 -20.18
CA GLN A 121 9.17 0.95 -19.78
C GLN A 121 10.42 0.34 -19.13
N PRO A 122 10.38 -0.03 -17.84
CA PRO A 122 11.55 -0.54 -17.14
C PRO A 122 11.98 -1.93 -17.66
N VAL A 123 13.30 -2.12 -17.74
CA VAL A 123 13.93 -3.39 -18.13
C VAL A 123 15.04 -3.78 -17.16
N ILE A 124 15.35 -5.07 -17.08
CA ILE A 124 16.44 -5.59 -16.24
C ILE A 124 17.71 -5.74 -17.06
N LEU A 125 18.83 -5.18 -16.60
CA LEU A 125 20.12 -5.27 -17.28
C LEU A 125 21.07 -6.27 -16.66
N HIS A 126 21.16 -6.27 -15.33
CA HIS A 126 22.26 -6.92 -14.59
C HIS A 126 21.77 -7.59 -13.32
N GLN A 127 22.52 -8.57 -12.82
CA GLN A 127 22.32 -9.17 -11.50
C GLN A 127 23.63 -9.26 -10.74
N VAL A 128 23.60 -8.85 -9.48
CA VAL A 128 24.72 -8.96 -8.54
C VAL A 128 24.23 -9.71 -7.31
N CYS A 129 24.96 -10.75 -6.93
CA CYS A 129 24.67 -11.50 -5.71
C CYS A 129 25.71 -11.21 -4.63
N PHE A 130 25.24 -11.09 -3.40
CA PHE A 130 26.02 -10.79 -2.22
C PHE A 130 25.80 -11.87 -1.16
N GLN A 131 26.85 -12.21 -0.43
CA GLN A 131 26.76 -13.01 0.78
C GLN A 131 26.66 -12.07 1.99
N LEU A 132 25.49 -11.99 2.60
CA LEU A 132 25.20 -11.04 3.67
C LEU A 132 24.54 -11.72 4.86
N GLU A 133 24.99 -11.41 6.07
CA GLU A 133 24.30 -11.82 7.28
C GLU A 133 22.92 -11.17 7.41
N LYS A 134 22.08 -11.74 8.28
CA LYS A 134 20.73 -11.23 8.52
C LYS A 134 20.78 -9.77 8.97
N TYR A 135 20.03 -8.90 8.27
CA TYR A 135 19.98 -7.44 8.45
C TYR A 135 21.31 -6.70 8.18
N GLU A 136 22.34 -7.41 7.71
CA GLU A 136 23.55 -6.78 7.21
C GLU A 136 23.20 -6.05 5.91
N HIS A 137 23.82 -4.88 5.74
CA HIS A 137 23.59 -4.02 4.60
C HIS A 137 24.90 -3.47 4.08
N ILE A 138 24.89 -3.14 2.79
CA ILE A 138 25.99 -2.54 2.04
C ILE A 138 25.44 -1.27 1.42
N ALA A 139 26.15 -0.16 1.59
CA ALA A 139 25.92 1.01 0.77
C ALA A 139 26.54 0.76 -0.61
N ILE A 140 25.79 1.06 -1.66
CA ILE A 140 26.23 1.00 -3.05
C ILE A 140 25.99 2.35 -3.69
N GLU A 141 27.03 3.00 -4.20
CA GLU A 141 26.93 4.32 -4.82
C GLU A 141 27.47 4.27 -6.24
N GLU A 142 27.10 5.25 -7.05
CA GLU A 142 27.70 5.42 -8.38
C GLU A 142 29.20 5.64 -8.24
N ASP A 143 29.99 4.98 -9.07
CA ASP A 143 31.40 5.33 -9.18
C ASP A 143 31.52 6.69 -9.87
N PRO A 144 32.18 7.70 -9.27
CA PRO A 144 32.26 9.04 -9.83
C PRO A 144 33.03 9.12 -11.15
N VAL A 145 33.80 8.07 -11.51
CA VAL A 145 34.56 8.02 -12.75
C VAL A 145 33.77 7.34 -13.86
N SER A 146 33.21 6.17 -13.59
CA SER A 146 32.37 5.44 -14.54
C SER A 146 30.90 5.86 -14.40
N GLN A 147 30.48 6.75 -15.29
CA GLN A 147 29.07 7.10 -15.46
C GLN A 147 28.22 5.84 -15.77
N LEU A 148 26.93 5.90 -15.43
CA LEU A 148 25.97 4.87 -15.84
C LEU A 148 25.51 5.15 -17.27
N THR A 149 26.00 4.37 -18.22
CA THR A 149 25.80 4.66 -19.66
C THR A 149 25.20 3.49 -20.42
N LEU A 150 24.32 3.82 -21.37
CA LEU A 150 23.80 2.88 -22.35
C LEU A 150 23.94 3.42 -23.76
N SER A 151 24.33 2.54 -24.67
CA SER A 151 24.37 2.79 -26.11
C SER A 151 23.08 2.28 -26.74
N ILE A 152 22.32 3.18 -27.37
CA ILE A 152 21.00 2.88 -27.95
C ILE A 152 20.97 3.30 -29.42
N ASP A 153 20.64 2.34 -30.29
CA ASP A 153 20.31 2.62 -31.68
C ASP A 153 18.80 2.85 -31.79
N ASN A 154 18.39 4.04 -32.24
CA ASN A 154 16.97 4.32 -32.47
C ASN A 154 16.45 3.59 -33.73
N GLU A 155 15.15 3.70 -34.02
CA GLU A 155 14.52 3.07 -35.20
C GLU A 155 15.14 3.50 -36.55
N GLN A 156 15.83 4.65 -36.58
CA GLN A 156 16.55 5.18 -37.74
C GLN A 156 18.03 4.74 -37.77
N LYS A 157 18.44 3.82 -36.88
CA LYS A 157 19.83 3.37 -36.66
C LYS A 157 20.79 4.51 -36.31
N GLN A 158 20.28 5.60 -35.75
CA GLN A 158 21.12 6.64 -35.19
C GLN A 158 21.47 6.27 -33.75
N PHE A 159 22.76 6.38 -33.45
CA PHE A 159 23.32 6.07 -32.16
C PHE A 159 23.09 7.22 -31.16
N THR A 160 22.64 6.87 -29.96
CA THR A 160 22.51 7.77 -28.81
C THR A 160 23.14 7.13 -27.58
N THR A 161 23.80 7.93 -26.74
CA THR A 161 24.25 7.50 -25.41
C THR A 161 23.35 8.11 -24.36
N GLU A 162 22.66 7.27 -23.58
CA GLU A 162 21.94 7.71 -22.39
C GLU A 162 22.88 7.67 -21.18
N ILE A 163 22.84 8.72 -20.36
CA ILE A 163 23.55 8.83 -19.09
C ILE A 163 22.50 8.90 -17.99
N VAL A 164 22.60 8.01 -17.02
CA VAL A 164 21.53 7.73 -16.05
C VAL A 164 22.06 7.94 -14.62
N SER A 165 21.15 8.18 -13.67
CA SER A 165 21.48 8.27 -12.24
C SER A 165 20.88 7.10 -11.44
N LEU A 166 21.43 6.80 -10.28
CA LEU A 166 21.01 5.74 -9.38
C LEU A 166 20.01 6.29 -8.36
N ALA A 167 18.80 5.73 -8.34
CA ALA A 167 17.74 6.14 -7.43
C ALA A 167 17.86 5.55 -6.01
N GLN A 168 18.54 4.40 -5.86
CA GLN A 168 18.69 3.70 -4.59
C GLN A 168 20.12 3.22 -4.39
N ASN A 169 20.67 3.51 -3.21
CA ASN A 169 22.06 3.28 -2.87
C ASN A 169 22.28 2.26 -1.73
N LYS A 170 21.31 1.36 -1.48
CA LYS A 170 21.38 0.41 -0.36
C LYS A 170 20.93 -0.99 -0.73
N ILE A 171 21.79 -1.96 -0.41
CA ILE A 171 21.59 -3.41 -0.52
C ILE A 171 21.50 -3.97 0.90
N MET A 172 20.52 -4.80 1.24
CA MET A 172 20.36 -5.29 2.62
C MET A 172 19.72 -6.66 2.68
N ASN A 173 20.29 -7.63 3.39
CA ASN A 173 19.62 -8.91 3.63
C ASN A 173 18.41 -8.79 4.59
N LYS A 174 17.21 -8.52 4.04
CA LYS A 174 15.96 -8.52 4.80
C LYS A 174 15.36 -9.92 4.90
N TYR A 175 14.88 -10.26 6.10
CA TYR A 175 14.32 -11.59 6.41
C TYR A 175 13.02 -11.91 5.64
N GLU A 176 12.29 -10.88 5.18
CA GLU A 176 11.08 -11.00 4.37
C GLU A 176 11.32 -11.77 3.06
N TRP A 177 12.56 -11.81 2.57
CA TRP A 177 12.96 -12.47 1.32
C TRP A 177 12.98 -14.00 1.39
N CYS A 178 13.02 -14.54 2.60
CA CYS A 178 13.16 -15.97 2.84
C CYS A 178 11.84 -16.69 3.11
N GLY A 179 10.71 -15.99 3.09
CA GLY A 179 9.38 -16.61 3.21
C GLY A 179 9.11 -17.36 4.52
N LEU A 180 9.99 -17.26 5.52
CA LEU A 180 9.75 -17.85 6.86
C LEU A 180 8.76 -17.03 7.69
N ILE A 181 8.46 -15.82 7.26
CA ILE A 181 7.27 -15.05 7.61
C ILE A 181 6.82 -14.47 6.29
N GLN A 182 5.74 -14.98 5.69
CA GLN A 182 5.13 -14.23 4.60
C GLN A 182 4.72 -12.88 5.19
N PRO A 183 5.13 -11.73 4.64
CA PRO A 183 4.56 -10.46 5.10
C PRO A 183 3.05 -10.59 4.85
N HIS A 184 2.24 -10.72 5.91
CA HIS A 184 0.81 -10.72 5.73
C HIS A 184 0.47 -9.39 5.07
N LEU A 185 -0.28 -9.41 3.97
CA LEU A 185 -0.80 -8.18 3.41
C LEU A 185 -1.78 -7.65 4.45
N LEU A 186 -1.35 -6.64 5.20
CA LEU A 186 -2.13 -6.06 6.29
C LEU A 186 -2.78 -4.79 5.80
N LEU A 187 -4.11 -4.79 5.83
CA LEU A 187 -4.97 -3.68 5.49
C LEU A 187 -5.49 -3.05 6.78
N GLU A 188 -5.37 -1.72 6.84
CA GLU A 188 -5.96 -0.88 7.88
C GLU A 188 -6.98 0.05 7.22
N ALA A 189 -8.22 0.03 7.71
CA ALA A 189 -9.29 0.91 7.30
C ALA A 189 -9.73 1.77 8.49
N GLU A 190 -9.66 3.09 8.32
CA GLU A 190 -10.01 4.03 9.38
C GLU A 190 -10.89 5.16 8.85
N LYS A 191 -11.78 5.67 9.70
CA LYS A 191 -12.55 6.87 9.40
C LYS A 191 -11.60 8.08 9.43
N GLU A 192 -11.44 8.74 8.29
CA GLU A 192 -10.60 9.94 8.16
C GLU A 192 -11.44 11.24 8.25
N LYS A 193 -12.60 11.28 7.60
CA LYS A 193 -13.53 12.44 7.58
C LYS A 193 -14.98 12.00 7.69
N GLU A 194 -15.91 12.96 7.70
CA GLU A 194 -17.33 12.65 7.54
C GLU A 194 -17.54 11.90 6.20
N LYS A 195 -18.20 10.74 6.26
CA LYS A 195 -18.53 9.92 5.08
C LYS A 195 -17.32 9.54 4.20
N SER A 196 -16.15 9.38 4.83
CA SER A 196 -14.91 9.00 4.13
C SER A 196 -14.09 8.02 4.96
N ILE A 197 -13.59 6.98 4.32
CA ILE A 197 -12.73 5.95 4.91
C ILE A 197 -11.38 5.96 4.19
N GLY A 198 -10.31 6.10 4.97
CA GLY A 198 -8.95 5.95 4.50
C GLY A 198 -8.50 4.50 4.66
N LEU A 199 -7.92 3.95 3.60
CA LEU A 199 -7.29 2.64 3.57
C LEU A 199 -5.78 2.83 3.49
N LYS A 200 -5.04 2.07 4.31
CA LYS A 200 -3.58 2.06 4.34
C LYS A 200 -3.09 0.61 4.36
N TRP A 201 -2.11 0.30 3.53
CA TRP A 201 -1.44 -1.00 3.54
C TRP A 201 -0.01 -0.87 3.04
N LYS A 202 0.83 -1.80 3.50
CA LYS A 202 2.20 -1.93 3.00
C LYS A 202 2.23 -2.84 1.77
N PRO A 203 3.22 -2.69 0.88
CA PRO A 203 3.36 -3.56 -0.27
C PRO A 203 3.32 -5.04 0.13
N ALA A 204 2.48 -5.83 -0.55
CA ALA A 204 2.40 -7.29 -0.34
C ALA A 204 3.73 -7.99 -0.67
N LEU A 205 4.48 -7.41 -1.61
CA LEU A 205 5.83 -7.78 -2.03
C LEU A 205 6.61 -6.51 -2.39
N GLU A 206 7.93 -6.48 -2.18
CA GLU A 206 8.79 -5.31 -2.48
C GLU A 206 9.04 -5.10 -4.00
N THR A 207 8.34 -5.84 -4.87
CA THR A 207 8.69 -5.95 -6.31
C THR A 207 8.13 -4.84 -7.18
N GLY A 208 7.03 -4.21 -6.77
CA GLY A 208 6.30 -3.24 -7.57
C GLY A 208 5.64 -3.79 -8.85
N VAL A 209 5.78 -5.08 -9.19
CA VAL A 209 5.21 -5.65 -10.42
C VAL A 209 3.88 -6.34 -10.09
N GLY A 210 2.78 -5.60 -10.16
CA GLY A 210 1.42 -6.10 -9.91
C GLY A 210 0.40 -4.98 -9.74
N TYR A 211 -0.80 -5.33 -9.27
CA TYR A 211 -1.80 -4.34 -8.84
C TYR A 211 -2.59 -4.83 -7.63
N TYR A 212 -3.17 -3.90 -6.90
CA TYR A 212 -4.07 -4.15 -5.78
C TYR A 212 -5.52 -3.92 -6.24
N GLN A 213 -6.35 -4.94 -6.12
CA GLN A 213 -7.79 -4.84 -6.25
C GLN A 213 -8.38 -4.55 -4.88
N ILE A 214 -9.07 -3.42 -4.74
CA ILE A 214 -9.76 -3.03 -3.50
C ILE A 214 -11.20 -3.46 -3.61
N GLU A 215 -11.65 -4.19 -2.60
CA GLU A 215 -12.99 -4.74 -2.49
C GLU A 215 -13.65 -4.22 -1.22
N ARG A 216 -14.93 -3.87 -1.33
CA ARG A 216 -15.74 -3.33 -0.23
C ARG A 216 -17.09 -4.00 -0.18
N THR A 217 -17.57 -4.23 1.04
CA THR A 217 -18.96 -4.56 1.35
C THR A 217 -19.52 -3.57 2.37
N LYS A 218 -20.85 -3.40 2.35
CA LYS A 218 -21.64 -2.64 3.33
C LYS A 218 -22.66 -3.60 3.96
N ASP A 219 -22.79 -3.58 5.28
CA ASP A 219 -23.79 -4.35 6.05
C ASP A 219 -23.80 -5.86 5.73
N ASP A 220 -22.61 -6.48 5.69
CA ASP A 220 -22.38 -7.93 5.46
C ASP A 220 -22.93 -8.47 4.12
N SER A 221 -22.95 -7.63 3.08
CA SER A 221 -23.27 -8.01 1.70
C SER A 221 -22.07 -8.60 0.95
N PHE A 222 -22.24 -8.91 -0.35
CA PHE A 222 -21.14 -9.40 -1.20
C PHE A 222 -20.08 -8.31 -1.42
N PHE A 223 -18.80 -8.70 -1.37
CA PHE A 223 -17.71 -7.81 -1.75
C PHE A 223 -17.85 -7.36 -3.21
N SER A 224 -17.66 -6.06 -3.43
CA SER A 224 -17.66 -5.43 -4.75
C SER A 224 -16.32 -4.73 -4.98
N VAL A 225 -15.80 -4.84 -6.19
CA VAL A 225 -14.57 -4.13 -6.58
C VAL A 225 -14.87 -2.64 -6.67
N ILE A 226 -14.09 -1.83 -5.95
CA ILE A 226 -14.22 -0.36 -5.96
C ILE A 226 -13.05 0.34 -6.65
N ALA A 227 -11.88 -0.30 -6.71
CA ALA A 227 -10.71 0.26 -7.39
C ALA A 227 -9.67 -0.83 -7.73
N ASN A 228 -8.87 -0.56 -8.76
CA ASN A 228 -7.62 -1.27 -9.04
C ASN A 228 -6.47 -0.26 -9.01
N ILE A 229 -5.41 -0.55 -8.26
CA ILE A 229 -4.27 0.35 -8.03
C ILE A 229 -2.98 -0.34 -8.46
N SER A 230 -2.30 0.21 -9.46
CA SER A 230 -1.00 -0.29 -9.90
C SER A 230 0.19 0.46 -9.30
N ASP A 231 0.21 1.80 -9.18
CA ASP A 231 1.37 2.52 -8.61
C ASP A 231 1.15 3.97 -8.12
N GLN A 232 0.09 4.67 -8.56
CA GLN A 232 -0.07 6.12 -8.30
C GLN A 232 -0.33 6.50 -6.83
N THR A 233 -0.63 5.54 -5.97
CA THR A 233 -1.00 5.79 -4.58
C THR A 233 0.04 5.33 -3.57
N TYR A 234 1.21 4.90 -4.04
CA TYR A 234 2.33 4.56 -3.17
C TYR A 234 3.02 5.82 -2.64
N ASN A 235 3.02 5.99 -1.32
CA ASN A 235 3.70 7.08 -0.66
C ASN A 235 5.15 6.66 -0.35
N GLN A 236 6.10 7.24 -1.09
CA GLN A 236 7.53 6.93 -0.93
C GLN A 236 8.11 7.32 0.45
N ASN A 237 7.52 8.30 1.14
CA ASN A 237 7.99 8.73 2.46
C ASN A 237 7.56 7.76 3.57
N THR A 238 6.33 7.26 3.51
CA THR A 238 5.79 6.33 4.52
C THR A 238 5.96 4.86 4.13
N GLN A 239 6.33 4.59 2.88
CA GLN A 239 6.47 3.25 2.29
C GLN A 239 5.16 2.45 2.33
N GLU A 240 4.04 3.15 2.10
CA GLU A 240 2.68 2.61 2.21
C GLU A 240 1.83 3.06 1.03
N TYR A 241 0.92 2.20 0.59
CA TYR A 241 -0.16 2.59 -0.30
C TYR A 241 -1.30 3.21 0.51
N VAL A 242 -1.91 4.24 -0.05
CA VAL A 242 -3.07 4.90 0.53
C VAL A 242 -4.23 4.90 -0.46
N PHE A 243 -5.47 4.76 0.01
CA PHE A 243 -6.65 4.95 -0.82
C PHE A 243 -7.74 5.63 0.00
N MET A 244 -8.45 6.59 -0.59
CA MET A 244 -9.54 7.29 0.07
C MET A 244 -10.85 6.91 -0.61
N ASP A 245 -11.76 6.32 0.17
CA ASP A 245 -13.11 6.00 -0.25
C ASP A 245 -14.06 7.08 0.28
N GLU A 246 -14.54 7.95 -0.61
CA GLU A 246 -15.32 9.16 -0.28
C GLU A 246 -16.78 9.04 -0.71
N GLY A 247 -17.65 9.89 -0.15
CA GLY A 247 -19.06 9.96 -0.55
C GLY A 247 -19.91 8.82 0.00
N LEU A 248 -19.47 8.22 1.10
CA LEU A 248 -20.11 7.06 1.71
C LEU A 248 -21.40 7.40 2.45
N GLU A 249 -22.21 6.37 2.69
CA GLU A 249 -23.33 6.46 3.61
C GLU A 249 -22.90 6.06 5.02
N TYR A 250 -23.77 6.31 5.99
CA TYR A 250 -23.59 5.75 7.32
C TYR A 250 -23.92 4.24 7.30
N GLY A 251 -23.14 3.45 8.04
CA GLY A 251 -23.24 2.00 8.03
C GLY A 251 -21.93 1.31 8.43
N GLN A 252 -21.96 -0.02 8.43
CA GLN A 252 -20.77 -0.84 8.67
C GLN A 252 -20.15 -1.24 7.34
N TYR A 253 -18.86 -1.01 7.21
CA TYR A 253 -18.09 -1.34 6.01
C TYR A 253 -17.00 -2.35 6.36
N GLN A 254 -16.78 -3.27 5.43
CA GLN A 254 -15.63 -4.15 5.47
C GLN A 254 -14.86 -4.01 4.16
N TYR A 255 -13.54 -3.99 4.28
CA TYR A 255 -12.62 -3.89 3.17
C TYR A 255 -11.70 -5.09 3.12
N GLN A 256 -11.39 -5.53 1.90
CA GLN A 256 -10.35 -6.49 1.63
C GLN A 256 -9.57 -6.00 0.41
N ILE A 257 -8.27 -6.27 0.38
CA ILE A 257 -7.44 -6.03 -0.78
C ILE A 257 -6.88 -7.35 -1.26
N THR A 258 -6.93 -7.54 -2.57
CA THR A 258 -6.31 -8.67 -3.26
C THR A 258 -5.17 -8.15 -4.13
N TYR A 259 -3.94 -8.55 -3.82
CA TYR A 259 -2.78 -8.28 -4.68
C TYR A 259 -2.71 -9.32 -5.80
N HIS A 260 -2.49 -8.88 -7.03
CA HIS A 260 -2.31 -9.73 -8.21
C HIS A 260 -0.94 -9.48 -8.87
N SER A 261 -0.19 -10.55 -9.15
CA SER A 261 1.09 -10.51 -9.87
C SER A 261 1.25 -11.71 -10.81
N GLY A 262 0.83 -11.53 -12.07
CA GLY A 262 0.74 -12.63 -13.03
C GLY A 262 -0.30 -13.65 -12.58
N GLU A 263 0.11 -14.91 -12.39
CA GLU A 263 -0.75 -15.99 -11.91
C GLU A 263 -0.89 -16.06 -10.38
N GLU A 264 -0.13 -15.24 -9.64
CA GLU A 264 -0.19 -15.22 -8.18
C GLU A 264 -1.19 -14.19 -7.68
N SER A 265 -1.96 -14.57 -6.66
CA SER A 265 -2.81 -13.66 -5.90
C SER A 265 -2.64 -13.83 -4.39
N LYS A 266 -2.83 -12.74 -3.65
CA LYS A 266 -2.75 -12.73 -2.19
C LYS A 266 -3.75 -11.77 -1.58
N ASN A 267 -4.57 -12.31 -0.68
CA ASN A 267 -5.58 -11.52 0.03
C ASN A 267 -5.00 -10.92 1.31
N SER A 268 -5.52 -9.76 1.68
CA SER A 268 -5.32 -9.14 2.99
C SER A 268 -6.21 -9.77 4.06
N ASN A 269 -6.02 -9.34 5.31
CA ASN A 269 -7.09 -9.41 6.31
C ASN A 269 -8.31 -8.61 5.85
N ILE A 270 -9.47 -8.94 6.44
CA ILE A 270 -10.66 -8.08 6.36
C ILE A 270 -10.48 -6.97 7.40
N SER A 271 -10.64 -5.71 6.98
CA SER A 271 -10.61 -4.55 7.87
C SER A 271 -12.00 -3.95 7.97
N GLU A 272 -12.53 -3.83 9.18
CA GLU A 272 -13.88 -3.33 9.45
C GLU A 272 -13.86 -1.90 9.98
N VAL A 273 -14.81 -1.08 9.54
CA VAL A 273 -14.95 0.30 10.01
C VAL A 273 -16.41 0.73 9.95
N GLU A 274 -16.86 1.44 11.00
CA GLU A 274 -18.22 1.94 11.11
C GLU A 274 -18.27 3.45 10.89
N LEU A 275 -19.12 3.89 9.96
CA LEU A 275 -19.48 5.29 9.79
C LEU A 275 -20.78 5.56 10.52
N THR A 276 -20.67 6.15 11.71
CA THR A 276 -21.83 6.57 12.51
C THR A 276 -22.27 7.98 12.13
N ASP A 277 -23.58 8.17 12.00
CA ASP A 277 -24.17 9.48 11.80
C ASP A 277 -24.07 10.34 13.07
N PRO A 278 -23.32 11.45 13.08
CA PRO A 278 -23.20 12.30 14.27
C PRO A 278 -24.55 12.96 14.64
N SER A 279 -25.49 13.08 13.69
CA SER A 279 -26.84 13.60 13.92
C SER A 279 -27.80 12.54 14.45
N PHE A 280 -27.37 11.28 14.59
CA PHE A 280 -28.16 10.21 15.19
C PHE A 280 -27.30 9.31 16.07
N ASN A 281 -27.35 9.55 17.39
CA ASN A 281 -26.58 8.81 18.37
C ASN A 281 -27.50 8.34 19.49
N VAL A 282 -27.46 7.05 19.82
CA VAL A 282 -28.23 6.46 20.90
C VAL A 282 -27.29 5.86 21.93
N LYS A 283 -27.28 6.42 23.13
CA LYS A 283 -26.59 5.85 24.29
C LYS A 283 -27.60 5.18 25.20
N ILE A 284 -27.30 3.95 25.60
CA ILE A 284 -28.08 3.20 26.59
C ILE A 284 -27.17 2.80 27.76
N TYR A 285 -27.64 3.00 28.99
CA TYR A 285 -26.88 2.67 30.20
C TYR A 285 -27.77 2.62 31.46
N PRO A 286 -27.37 1.90 32.51
CA PRO A 286 -26.24 0.95 32.53
C PRO A 286 -26.59 -0.33 31.76
N ASN A 287 -25.57 -1.07 31.35
CA ASN A 287 -25.69 -2.45 30.88
C ASN A 287 -24.56 -3.27 31.52
N PRO A 288 -24.84 -4.22 32.43
CA PRO A 288 -26.17 -4.70 32.86
C PRO A 288 -27.03 -3.65 33.58
N THR A 289 -28.36 -3.86 33.62
CA THR A 289 -29.33 -2.99 34.32
C THR A 289 -30.15 -3.76 35.35
N TYR A 290 -30.57 -3.06 36.40
CA TYR A 290 -31.46 -3.56 37.46
C TYR A 290 -32.87 -3.00 37.29
N ASP A 291 -33.10 -1.74 37.68
CA ASP A 291 -34.47 -1.19 37.71
C ASP A 291 -34.80 -0.31 36.49
N TYR A 292 -33.80 0.43 36.00
CA TYR A 292 -34.00 1.43 34.96
C TYR A 292 -32.91 1.36 33.89
N LEU A 293 -33.33 1.41 32.63
CA LEU A 293 -32.46 1.64 31.49
C LEU A 293 -32.59 3.10 31.07
N SER A 294 -31.49 3.85 31.13
CA SER A 294 -31.42 5.24 30.67
C SER A 294 -31.07 5.28 29.20
N LEU A 295 -31.78 6.12 28.44
CA LEU A 295 -31.58 6.39 27.04
C LEU A 295 -31.30 7.87 26.83
N ASN A 296 -30.25 8.15 26.08
CA ASN A 296 -29.97 9.47 25.52
C ASN A 296 -29.93 9.33 24.00
N ILE A 297 -30.90 9.94 23.32
CA ILE A 297 -31.05 9.89 21.86
C ILE A 297 -30.79 11.30 21.33
N ASN A 298 -29.67 11.50 20.65
CA ASN A 298 -29.46 12.69 19.83
C ASN A 298 -30.01 12.37 18.43
N ALA A 299 -31.00 13.12 17.96
CA ALA A 299 -31.61 12.93 16.66
C ALA A 299 -32.23 14.23 16.12
N LYS A 300 -32.29 14.37 14.80
CA LYS A 300 -32.97 15.52 14.16
C LYS A 300 -34.49 15.48 14.35
N ASP A 301 -35.12 14.31 14.23
CA ASP A 301 -36.55 14.19 14.50
C ASP A 301 -36.81 14.36 15.99
N LYS A 302 -37.97 14.92 16.33
CA LYS A 302 -38.33 15.23 17.72
C LYS A 302 -38.85 14.03 18.50
N THR A 303 -39.16 12.93 17.82
CA THR A 303 -39.71 11.71 18.41
C THR A 303 -38.97 10.47 17.93
N ALA A 304 -38.90 9.47 18.79
CA ALA A 304 -38.34 8.16 18.48
C ALA A 304 -39.26 7.05 19.00
N PHE A 305 -39.39 5.99 18.21
CA PHE A 305 -40.10 4.77 18.59
C PHE A 305 -39.12 3.75 19.15
N ILE A 306 -39.33 3.39 20.41
CA ILE A 306 -38.56 2.37 21.12
C ILE A 306 -39.34 1.07 21.10
N LYS A 307 -38.63 -0.03 20.83
CA LYS A 307 -39.12 -1.40 20.94
C LYS A 307 -38.12 -2.21 21.76
N ILE A 308 -38.56 -2.90 22.80
CA ILE A 308 -37.75 -3.90 23.52
C ILE A 308 -38.30 -5.28 23.20
N SER A 309 -37.42 -6.20 22.81
CA SER A 309 -37.75 -7.59 22.50
C SER A 309 -36.87 -8.53 23.32
N ASP A 310 -37.39 -9.71 23.65
CA ASP A 310 -36.60 -10.78 24.27
C ASP A 310 -35.70 -11.50 23.26
N ALA A 311 -35.00 -12.54 23.70
CA ALA A 311 -34.09 -13.33 22.87
C ALA A 311 -34.79 -14.06 21.71
N GLU A 312 -36.10 -14.29 21.79
CA GLU A 312 -36.92 -14.90 20.74
C GLU A 312 -37.55 -13.84 19.81
N SER A 313 -37.09 -12.59 19.89
CA SER A 313 -37.63 -11.43 19.16
C SER A 313 -39.10 -11.11 19.46
N LYS A 314 -39.67 -11.69 20.53
CA LYS A 314 -41.01 -11.34 20.99
C LYS A 314 -40.98 -9.97 21.63
N VAL A 315 -41.90 -9.12 21.20
CA VAL A 315 -41.98 -7.74 21.65
C VAL A 315 -42.54 -7.68 23.07
N ILE A 316 -41.78 -7.07 23.98
CA ILE A 316 -42.17 -6.88 25.38
C ILE A 316 -42.65 -5.46 25.64
N LEU A 317 -42.01 -4.47 25.02
CA LEU A 317 -42.36 -3.06 25.21
C LEU A 317 -42.28 -2.32 23.88
N LYS A 318 -43.24 -1.41 23.66
CA LYS A 318 -43.21 -0.39 22.61
C LYS A 318 -43.56 0.95 23.22
N LYS A 319 -42.80 2.00 22.89
CA LYS A 319 -43.05 3.34 23.40
C LYS A 319 -42.55 4.41 22.44
N GLU A 320 -43.34 5.46 22.25
CA GLU A 320 -42.88 6.68 21.59
C GLU A 320 -42.34 7.65 22.65
N ILE A 321 -41.16 8.22 22.41
CA ILE A 321 -40.51 9.18 23.31
C ILE A 321 -40.00 10.40 22.55
N LYS A 322 -39.72 11.48 23.27
CA LYS A 322 -39.03 12.64 22.70
C LYS A 322 -37.53 12.35 22.58
N THR A 323 -36.91 12.85 21.52
CA THR A 323 -35.45 12.85 21.33
C THR A 323 -34.83 14.08 22.00
N ASN A 324 -33.50 14.09 22.11
CA ASN A 324 -32.69 15.16 22.70
C ASN A 324 -33.03 15.47 24.17
N VAL A 325 -33.61 14.50 24.87
CA VAL A 325 -33.91 14.53 26.31
C VAL A 325 -33.53 13.19 26.92
N ASP A 326 -33.10 13.19 28.17
CA ASP A 326 -32.84 11.96 28.90
C ASP A 326 -34.15 11.25 29.22
N PHE A 327 -34.21 9.96 28.91
CA PHE A 327 -35.38 9.13 29.14
C PHE A 327 -35.01 7.89 29.96
N LYS A 328 -35.84 7.54 30.93
CA LYS A 328 -35.67 6.31 31.73
C LYS A 328 -36.81 5.34 31.43
N ILE A 329 -36.46 4.13 31.04
CA ILE A 329 -37.38 3.01 30.92
C ILE A 329 -37.31 2.22 32.21
N ASN A 330 -38.45 2.05 32.88
CA ASN A 330 -38.58 1.10 33.98
C ASN A 330 -38.55 -0.32 33.40
N VAL A 331 -37.59 -1.13 33.84
CA VAL A 331 -37.39 -2.54 33.44
C VAL A 331 -37.55 -3.50 34.61
N THR A 332 -38.05 -3.07 35.77
CA THR A 332 -38.22 -3.91 36.97
C THR A 332 -39.13 -5.12 36.73
N SER A 333 -40.10 -5.01 35.83
CA SER A 333 -41.02 -6.10 35.48
C SER A 333 -40.43 -7.12 34.50
N LEU A 334 -39.25 -6.85 33.95
CA LEU A 334 -38.57 -7.79 33.06
C LEU A 334 -37.86 -8.86 33.90
N VAL A 335 -37.98 -10.11 33.46
CA VAL A 335 -37.22 -11.23 34.04
C VAL A 335 -35.73 -11.03 33.73
N ALA A 336 -34.85 -11.47 34.63
CA ALA A 336 -33.41 -11.45 34.35
C ALA A 336 -33.09 -12.23 33.06
N GLY A 337 -32.33 -11.61 32.16
CA GLY A 337 -32.07 -12.17 30.83
C GLY A 337 -31.52 -11.14 29.84
N MET A 338 -31.32 -11.59 28.61
CA MET A 338 -30.86 -10.76 27.49
C MET A 338 -32.05 -10.19 26.73
N TYR A 339 -31.96 -8.89 26.40
CA TYR A 339 -32.95 -8.17 25.62
C TYR A 339 -32.30 -7.37 24.50
N ILE A 340 -33.07 -7.09 23.45
CA ILE A 340 -32.69 -6.19 22.35
C ILE A 340 -33.57 -4.95 22.43
N ILE A 341 -32.95 -3.78 22.52
CA ILE A 341 -33.63 -2.49 22.35
C ILE A 341 -33.40 -1.97 20.94
N SER A 342 -34.49 -1.67 20.25
CA SER A 342 -34.53 -1.01 18.95
C SER A 342 -35.06 0.41 19.12
N VAL A 343 -34.39 1.39 18.51
CA VAL A 343 -34.78 2.81 18.51
C VAL A 343 -34.88 3.27 17.06
N GLN A 344 -36.07 3.72 16.66
CA GLN A 344 -36.33 4.20 15.30
C GLN A 344 -36.69 5.70 15.31
N THR A 345 -36.06 6.49 14.46
CA THR A 345 -36.33 7.92 14.25
C THR A 345 -36.32 8.20 12.74
N GLY A 346 -37.48 8.55 12.17
CA GLY A 346 -37.64 8.60 10.72
C GLY A 346 -37.18 7.30 10.06
N ASP A 347 -36.20 7.42 9.16
CA ASP A 347 -35.60 6.29 8.43
C ASP A 347 -34.42 5.62 9.16
N LYS A 348 -34.00 6.16 10.32
CA LYS A 348 -32.86 5.65 11.06
C LYS A 348 -33.29 4.62 12.09
N LEU A 349 -32.53 3.53 12.19
CA LEU A 349 -32.75 2.46 13.14
C LEU A 349 -31.46 2.18 13.91
N PHE A 350 -31.57 2.05 15.22
CA PHE A 350 -30.49 1.64 16.11
C PHE A 350 -30.94 0.40 16.88
N ASN A 351 -30.08 -0.62 16.97
CA ASN A 351 -30.34 -1.83 17.74
C ASN A 351 -29.17 -2.08 18.71
N LYS A 352 -29.48 -2.42 19.96
CA LYS A 352 -28.44 -2.80 20.93
C LYS A 352 -28.94 -3.83 21.92
N LYS A 353 -28.07 -4.77 22.28
CA LYS A 353 -28.32 -5.77 23.31
C LYS A 353 -28.07 -5.17 24.69
N PHE A 354 -28.89 -5.53 25.68
CA PHE A 354 -28.65 -5.25 27.09
C PHE A 354 -29.07 -6.43 27.97
N ILE A 355 -28.47 -6.51 29.16
CA ILE A 355 -28.70 -7.59 30.13
C ILE A 355 -29.47 -7.01 31.32
N LYS A 356 -30.62 -7.61 31.65
CA LYS A 356 -31.35 -7.37 32.90
C LYS A 356 -30.89 -8.38 33.93
N ILE A 357 -30.56 -7.90 35.13
CA ILE A 357 -30.21 -8.72 36.30
C ILE A 357 -31.14 -8.37 37.48
N ASN A 358 -31.29 -9.28 38.44
CA ASN A 358 -32.19 -9.12 39.58
C ASN A 358 -31.67 -8.14 40.62
#